data_AF-A0AAV9FFU2-F1
#
_entry.id   AF-A0AAV9FFU2-F1
#
_cell.length_a   1.000
_cell.length_b   1.000
_cell.length_c   1.000
_cell.angle_alpha   90.00
_cell.angle_beta   90.00
_cell.angle_gamma   90.00
#
_symmetry.space_group_name_H-M   'P 1'
#
loop_
_entity.id
_entity.type
_entity.pdbx_description
1 polymer ?
#
loop_
_entity_poly.entity_id
_entity_poly.type
_entity_poly.pdbx_seq_one_letter_code
_entity_poly.pdbx_strand_id
1 'polypeptide(L)'
;MSARTPILWKWKIPCKIKIFLWLALQGRLLCKVYRAKWRPEATTDCVLCGTAPETIEHLFTNCPFSIRVGFTLAAATGIACSFQNLDEMWEAMAGGQGQGDGQAQARFKRIVIPAGMWAIWRVRNERIFKNQPVYFENLWEDLMSLL
;
A
#
# COMPACT_ATOMS: atom_id res chain seq x y z
N MET A 1 15.95 -8.58 -11.91
CA MET A 1 14.97 -8.76 -10.81
C MET A 1 15.36 -7.82 -9.68
N SER A 2 14.42 -7.03 -9.13
CA SER A 2 14.72 -6.13 -8.01
C SER A 2 15.27 -6.91 -6.80
N ALA A 3 16.38 -6.46 -6.23
CA ALA A 3 17.04 -7.05 -5.04
C ALA A 3 16.10 -7.17 -3.82
N ARG A 4 14.95 -6.48 -3.86
CA ARG A 4 13.88 -6.46 -2.86
C ARG A 4 13.04 -7.75 -2.83
N THR A 5 12.96 -8.48 -3.95
CA THR A 5 12.07 -9.63 -4.12
C THR A 5 12.40 -10.81 -3.18
N PRO A 6 13.67 -11.23 -3.01
CA PRO A 6 14.00 -12.37 -2.15
C PRO A 6 13.70 -12.15 -0.66
N ILE A 7 13.77 -10.90 -0.19
CA ILE A 7 13.53 -10.54 1.21
C ILE A 7 12.05 -10.66 1.56
N LEU A 8 11.16 -10.22 0.66
CA LEU A 8 9.71 -10.27 0.82
C LEU A 8 9.19 -11.68 1.18
N TRP A 9 9.73 -12.70 0.52
CA TRP A 9 9.28 -14.09 0.71
C TRP A 9 9.60 -14.64 2.10
N LYS A 10 10.58 -14.06 2.80
CA LYS A 10 10.94 -14.43 4.18
C LYS A 10 10.00 -13.86 5.24
N TRP A 11 9.14 -12.88 4.89
CA TRP A 11 8.25 -12.25 5.87
C TRP A 11 7.12 -13.20 6.30
N LYS A 12 6.70 -13.13 7.56
CA LYS A 12 5.59 -13.93 8.11
C LYS A 12 4.27 -13.17 7.94
N ILE A 13 3.82 -13.04 6.69
CA ILE A 13 2.55 -12.42 6.31
C ILE A 13 1.79 -13.32 5.33
N PRO A 14 0.45 -13.16 5.18
CA PRO A 14 -0.34 -13.96 4.26
C PRO A 14 0.20 -13.94 2.81
N CYS A 15 0.17 -15.08 2.14
CA CYS A 15 0.71 -15.24 0.77
C CYS A 15 0.06 -14.26 -0.23
N LYS A 16 -1.25 -13.99 -0.07
CA LYS A 16 -1.99 -13.00 -0.87
C LYS A 16 -1.34 -11.60 -0.84
N ILE A 17 -0.84 -11.18 0.33
CA ILE A 17 -0.16 -9.89 0.50
C ILE A 17 1.25 -9.94 -0.10
N LYS A 18 1.99 -11.04 0.04
CA LYS A 18 3.30 -11.21 -0.60
C LYS A 18 3.21 -11.08 -2.11
N ILE A 19 2.23 -11.76 -2.73
CA ILE A 19 2.01 -11.67 -4.18
C ILE A 19 1.66 -10.25 -4.58
N PHE A 20 0.78 -9.59 -3.83
CA PHE A 20 0.42 -8.19 -4.06
C PHE A 20 1.62 -7.24 -3.98
N LEU A 21 2.43 -7.33 -2.91
CA LEU A 21 3.64 -6.52 -2.74
C LEU A 21 4.67 -6.81 -3.84
N TRP A 22 4.81 -8.07 -4.25
CA TRP A 22 5.68 -8.44 -5.35
C TRP A 22 5.23 -7.76 -6.66
N LEU A 23 3.94 -7.79 -6.97
CA LEU A 23 3.39 -7.08 -8.13
C LEU A 23 3.61 -5.56 -8.04
N ALA A 24 3.46 -4.98 -6.84
CA ALA A 24 3.74 -3.56 -6.60
C ALA A 24 5.21 -3.22 -6.89
N LEU A 25 6.15 -4.01 -6.37
CA LEU A 25 7.59 -3.85 -6.60
C LEU A 25 8.00 -3.99 -8.07
N GLN A 26 7.29 -4.79 -8.85
CA GLN A 26 7.54 -4.93 -10.29
C GLN A 26 6.87 -3.83 -11.12
N GLY A 27 6.13 -2.90 -10.51
CA GLY A 27 5.36 -1.90 -11.25
C GLY A 27 4.14 -2.48 -11.98
N ARG A 28 3.67 -3.68 -11.58
CA ARG A 28 2.68 -4.48 -12.31
C ARG A 28 1.26 -4.44 -11.71
N LEU A 29 1.01 -3.58 -10.74
CA LEU A 29 -0.36 -3.32 -10.29
C LEU A 29 -1.14 -2.59 -11.38
N LEU A 30 -2.41 -2.98 -11.56
CA LEU A 30 -3.31 -2.42 -12.58
C LEU A 30 -3.82 -1.02 -12.20
N CYS A 31 -2.92 -0.05 -12.03
CA CYS A 31 -3.26 1.35 -11.88
C CYS A 31 -3.83 1.91 -13.20
N LYS A 32 -4.68 2.94 -13.12
CA LYS A 32 -5.38 3.48 -14.29
C LYS A 32 -4.45 3.99 -15.39
N VAL A 33 -3.29 4.57 -15.04
CA VAL A 33 -2.28 4.98 -16.03
C VAL A 33 -1.77 3.78 -16.86
N TYR A 34 -1.66 2.59 -16.27
CA TYR A 34 -1.32 1.37 -17.01
C TYR A 34 -2.51 0.79 -17.78
N ARG A 35 -3.73 0.98 -17.28
CA ARG A 35 -4.98 0.55 -17.95
C ARG A 35 -5.25 1.38 -19.21
N ALA A 36 -4.91 2.67 -19.21
CA ALA A 36 -5.09 3.59 -20.33
C ALA A 36 -4.34 3.13 -21.60
N LYS A 37 -3.27 2.33 -21.47
CA LYS A 37 -2.59 1.69 -22.62
C LYS A 37 -3.51 0.79 -23.45
N TRP A 38 -4.57 0.26 -22.85
CA TRP A 38 -5.54 -0.65 -23.47
C TRP A 38 -6.93 -0.03 -23.65
N ARG A 39 -7.15 1.18 -23.09
CA ARG A 39 -8.40 1.95 -23.10
C ARG A 39 -8.05 3.45 -23.14
N PRO A 40 -7.65 4.00 -24.30
CA PRO A 40 -7.19 5.38 -24.43
C PRO A 40 -8.23 6.43 -23.95
N GLU A 41 -9.51 6.10 -24.07
CA GLU A 41 -10.65 6.91 -23.64
C GLU A 41 -10.91 6.93 -22.12
N ALA A 42 -10.20 6.11 -21.33
CA ALA A 42 -10.44 5.99 -19.89
C ALA A 42 -9.71 7.09 -19.09
N THR A 43 -10.41 7.66 -18.09
CA THR A 43 -9.79 8.63 -17.17
C THR A 43 -8.64 8.01 -16.40
N THR A 44 -7.50 8.70 -16.39
CA THR A 44 -6.32 8.30 -15.63
C THR A 44 -6.39 8.68 -14.16
N ASP A 45 -7.33 9.56 -13.80
CA ASP A 45 -7.42 10.13 -12.46
C ASP A 45 -7.67 9.06 -11.40
N CYS A 46 -6.93 9.18 -10.30
CA CYS A 46 -7.06 8.36 -9.12
C CYS A 46 -8.50 8.34 -8.65
N VAL A 47 -9.11 7.15 -8.58
CA VAL A 47 -10.51 7.04 -8.16
C VAL A 47 -10.69 7.46 -6.72
N LEU A 48 -9.64 7.42 -5.89
CA LEU A 48 -9.74 7.73 -4.46
C LEU A 48 -9.81 9.24 -4.21
N CYS A 49 -8.92 10.04 -4.81
CA CYS A 49 -8.86 11.48 -4.60
C CYS A 49 -9.36 12.33 -5.77
N GLY A 50 -9.34 11.83 -7.01
CA GLY A 50 -9.79 12.56 -8.20
C GLY A 50 -8.90 13.72 -8.65
N THR A 51 -7.75 13.95 -8.02
CA THR A 51 -6.92 15.15 -8.24
C THR A 51 -5.65 14.93 -9.05
N ALA A 52 -5.24 13.68 -9.29
CA ALA A 52 -4.02 13.35 -10.02
C ALA A 52 -4.12 11.98 -10.71
N PRO A 53 -3.30 11.71 -11.74
CA PRO A 53 -3.22 10.41 -12.38
C PRO A 53 -2.85 9.28 -11.41
N GLU A 54 -3.51 8.14 -11.53
CA GLU A 54 -3.28 6.98 -10.68
C GLU A 54 -2.03 6.20 -11.12
N THR A 55 -0.93 6.46 -10.45
CA THR A 55 0.29 5.63 -10.48
C THR A 55 0.41 4.83 -9.17
N ILE A 56 1.32 3.85 -9.11
CA ILE A 56 1.60 3.11 -7.86
C ILE A 56 2.14 4.07 -6.79
N GLU A 57 3.05 4.95 -7.18
CA GLU A 57 3.60 6.03 -6.34
C GLU A 57 2.46 6.88 -5.77
N HIS A 58 1.63 7.44 -6.64
CA HIS A 58 0.51 8.25 -6.20
C HIS A 58 -0.42 7.46 -5.28
N LEU A 59 -0.80 6.24 -5.66
CA LEU A 59 -1.75 5.44 -4.89
C LEU A 59 -1.27 5.14 -3.46
N PHE A 60 0.03 4.94 -3.22
CA PHE A 60 0.51 4.53 -1.90
C PHE A 60 1.22 5.63 -1.10
N THR A 61 1.76 6.66 -1.73
CA THR A 61 2.55 7.70 -1.03
C THR A 61 2.00 9.12 -1.21
N ASN A 62 1.50 9.47 -2.40
CA ASN A 62 1.13 10.88 -2.68
C ASN A 62 -0.39 11.15 -2.65
N CYS A 63 -1.22 10.11 -2.62
CA CYS A 63 -2.67 10.27 -2.64
C CYS A 63 -3.16 10.82 -1.29
N PRO A 64 -3.93 11.93 -1.25
CA PRO A 64 -4.47 12.48 -0.01
C PRO A 64 -5.28 11.48 0.81
N PHE A 65 -5.97 10.54 0.15
CA PHE A 65 -6.67 9.45 0.83
C PHE A 65 -5.68 8.51 1.54
N SER A 66 -4.63 8.07 0.84
CA SER A 66 -3.63 7.15 1.37
C SER A 66 -2.79 7.79 2.48
N ILE A 67 -2.47 9.08 2.36
CA ILE A 67 -1.81 9.86 3.41
C ILE A 67 -2.66 9.88 4.68
N ARG A 68 -3.99 10.12 4.56
CA ARG A 68 -4.92 10.05 5.70
C ARG A 68 -4.94 8.67 6.35
N VAL A 69 -5.00 7.60 5.55
CA VAL A 69 -4.89 6.22 6.04
C VAL A 69 -3.57 6.02 6.80
N GLY A 70 -2.46 6.53 6.27
CA GLY A 70 -1.15 6.51 6.90
C GLY A 70 -1.13 7.18 8.28
N PHE A 71 -1.72 8.38 8.40
CA PHE A 71 -1.85 9.06 9.69
C PHE A 71 -2.70 8.28 10.70
N THR A 72 -3.82 7.70 10.27
CA THR A 72 -4.65 6.92 11.18
C THR A 72 -3.97 5.63 11.64
N LEU A 73 -3.27 4.93 10.73
CA LEU A 73 -2.45 3.77 11.09
C LEU A 73 -1.37 4.15 12.08
N ALA A 74 -0.70 5.29 11.87
CA ALA A 74 0.32 5.77 12.79
C ALA A 74 -0.25 6.10 14.17
N ALA A 75 -1.40 6.76 14.24
CA ALA A 75 -2.09 7.04 15.50
C ALA A 75 -2.49 5.77 16.25
N ALA A 76 -2.95 4.74 15.52
CA ALA A 76 -3.45 3.50 16.12
C ALA A 76 -2.34 2.51 16.50
N THR A 77 -1.20 2.51 15.81
CA THR A 77 -0.14 1.50 15.95
C THR A 77 1.18 2.04 16.48
N GLY A 78 1.36 3.36 16.51
CA GLY A 78 2.65 4.01 16.79
C GLY A 78 3.68 3.86 15.68
N ILE A 79 3.32 3.28 14.53
CA ILE A 79 4.21 3.10 13.38
C ILE A 79 4.00 4.20 12.35
N ALA A 80 5.04 4.98 12.05
CA ALA A 80 4.99 5.95 10.97
C ALA A 80 4.66 5.25 9.63
N CYS A 81 3.54 5.67 9.02
CA CYS A 81 2.99 5.09 7.78
C CYS A 81 2.74 6.16 6.72
N SER A 82 3.58 7.20 6.68
CA SER A 82 3.58 8.23 5.64
C SER A 82 4.99 8.31 5.07
N PHE A 83 5.11 8.31 3.74
CA PHE A 83 6.37 8.16 3.02
C PHE A 83 6.39 9.13 1.84
N GLN A 84 7.56 9.66 1.50
CA GLN A 84 7.73 10.54 0.34
C GLN A 84 7.72 9.75 -0.97
N ASN A 85 8.16 8.50 -0.93
CA ASN A 85 8.19 7.63 -2.11
C ASN A 85 8.18 6.14 -1.76
N LEU A 86 8.00 5.29 -2.78
CA LEU A 86 7.95 3.83 -2.67
C LEU A 86 9.26 3.23 -2.15
N ASP A 87 10.41 3.87 -2.40
CA ASP A 87 11.70 3.41 -1.91
C ASP A 87 11.80 3.59 -0.40
N GLU A 88 11.45 4.75 0.12
CA GLU A 88 11.39 5.03 1.57
C GLU A 88 10.40 4.09 2.27
N MET A 89 9.21 3.90 1.69
CA MET A 89 8.23 2.96 2.22
C MET A 89 8.79 1.53 2.26
N TRP A 90 9.51 1.12 1.22
CA TRP A 90 10.14 -0.20 1.18
C TRP A 90 11.25 -0.33 2.23
N GLU A 91 12.12 0.67 2.36
CA GLU A 91 13.17 0.69 3.37
C GLU A 91 12.58 0.68 4.78
N ALA A 92 11.44 1.33 5.04
CA ALA A 92 10.75 1.25 6.32
C ALA A 92 10.26 -0.18 6.66
N MET A 93 9.86 -0.97 5.65
CA MET A 93 9.44 -2.37 5.84
C MET A 93 10.62 -3.36 5.89
N ALA A 94 11.61 -3.17 5.03
CA ALA A 94 12.79 -4.02 4.96
C ALA A 94 13.74 -3.75 6.14
N GLY A 95 13.82 -2.48 6.53
CA GLY A 95 14.69 -1.90 7.52
C GLY A 95 14.52 -2.48 8.92
N GLY A 96 15.65 -2.93 9.42
CA GLY A 96 15.91 -3.39 10.79
C GLY A 96 17.42 -3.39 11.09
N GLN A 97 18.16 -2.49 10.42
CA GLN A 97 19.60 -2.24 10.62
C GLN A 97 19.89 -0.77 11.01
N GLY A 98 18.86 0.00 11.37
CA GLY A 98 19.07 1.29 12.04
C GLY A 98 19.39 1.05 13.52
N GLN A 99 20.39 1.75 14.04
CA GLN A 99 20.75 1.77 15.46
C GLN A 99 19.60 2.40 16.27
N GLY A 100 18.55 1.65 16.58
CA GLY A 100 17.45 2.17 17.42
C GLY A 100 16.18 1.32 17.44
N ASP A 101 15.80 0.69 16.32
CA ASP A 101 14.56 -0.08 16.26
C ASP A 101 14.77 -1.52 16.75
N GLY A 102 14.02 -1.92 17.78
CA GLY A 102 14.01 -3.30 18.24
C GLY A 102 13.48 -4.27 17.18
N GLN A 103 13.91 -5.53 17.21
CA GLN A 103 13.46 -6.57 16.27
C GLN A 103 11.93 -6.72 16.22
N ALA A 104 11.24 -6.46 17.33
CA ALA A 104 9.78 -6.45 17.41
C ALA A 104 9.15 -5.33 16.56
N GLN A 105 9.69 -4.12 16.62
CA GLN A 105 9.20 -2.97 15.85
C GLN A 105 9.41 -3.18 14.34
N ALA A 106 10.57 -3.71 13.95
CA ALA A 106 10.84 -4.07 12.55
C ALA A 106 9.86 -5.15 12.05
N ARG A 107 9.52 -6.15 12.88
CA ARG A 107 8.48 -7.14 12.55
C ARG A 107 7.10 -6.51 12.41
N PHE A 108 6.77 -5.56 13.28
CA PHE A 108 5.46 -4.91 13.25
C PHE A 108 5.29 -4.01 12.02
N LYS A 109 6.34 -3.26 11.63
CA LYS A 109 6.39 -2.51 10.36
C LYS A 109 6.12 -3.38 9.13
N ARG A 110 6.65 -4.61 9.11
CA ARG A 110 6.43 -5.63 8.05
C ARG A 110 5.01 -6.18 7.98
N ILE A 111 4.15 -5.84 8.94
CA ILE A 111 2.74 -6.24 8.95
C ILE A 111 1.87 -5.02 8.68
N VAL A 112 2.03 -3.95 9.46
CA VAL A 112 1.18 -2.75 9.41
C VAL A 112 1.24 -2.07 8.05
N ILE A 113 2.44 -1.83 7.50
CA ILE A 113 2.58 -1.11 6.23
C ILE A 113 1.99 -1.94 5.06
N PRO A 114 2.33 -3.23 4.88
CA PRO A 114 1.69 -4.06 3.86
C PRO A 114 0.16 -4.18 4.00
N ALA A 115 -0.35 -4.27 5.23
CA ALA A 115 -1.78 -4.35 5.47
C ALA A 115 -2.48 -3.05 5.08
N GLY A 116 -1.88 -1.88 5.38
CA GLY A 116 -2.36 -0.59 4.91
C GLY A 116 -2.38 -0.47 3.38
N MET A 117 -1.29 -0.88 2.71
CA MET A 117 -1.24 -0.91 1.25
C MET A 117 -2.34 -1.82 0.66
N TRP A 118 -2.52 -3.00 1.24
CA TRP A 118 -3.56 -3.95 0.79
C TRP A 118 -4.96 -3.36 0.95
N ALA A 119 -5.25 -2.72 2.08
CA ALA A 119 -6.55 -2.13 2.34
C ALA A 119 -6.86 -0.97 1.36
N ILE A 120 -5.90 -0.08 1.12
CA ILE A 120 -6.01 0.97 0.08
C ILE A 120 -6.30 0.35 -1.29
N TRP A 121 -5.56 -0.69 -1.67
CA TRP A 121 -5.76 -1.38 -2.94
C TRP A 121 -7.15 -2.01 -3.08
N ARG A 122 -7.67 -2.61 -2.00
CA ARG A 122 -9.03 -3.18 -2.01
C ARG A 122 -10.09 -2.11 -2.17
N VAL A 123 -10.06 -1.06 -1.35
CA VAL A 123 -11.01 0.06 -1.40
C VAL A 123 -11.03 0.66 -2.80
N ARG A 124 -9.85 0.88 -3.39
CA ARG A 124 -9.69 1.34 -4.76
C ARG A 124 -10.39 0.41 -5.76
N ASN A 125 -10.19 -0.91 -5.63
CA ASN A 125 -10.81 -1.90 -6.53
C ASN A 125 -12.32 -1.98 -6.34
N GLU A 126 -12.82 -1.93 -5.11
CA GLU A 126 -14.25 -1.91 -4.82
C GLU A 126 -14.92 -0.69 -5.45
N ARG A 127 -14.28 0.48 -5.38
CA ARG A 127 -14.78 1.70 -6.05
C ARG A 127 -14.85 1.55 -7.57
N ILE A 128 -13.89 0.84 -8.17
CA ILE A 128 -13.85 0.61 -9.63
C ILE A 128 -14.88 -0.43 -10.09
N PHE A 129 -15.04 -1.53 -9.35
CA PHE A 129 -15.81 -2.69 -9.80
C PHE A 129 -17.23 -2.76 -9.23
N LYS A 130 -17.48 -2.13 -8.08
CA LYS A 130 -18.77 -2.22 -7.37
C LYS A 130 -19.47 -0.86 -7.20
N ASN A 131 -18.83 0.23 -7.64
CA ASN A 131 -19.31 1.61 -7.45
C ASN A 131 -19.73 1.93 -6.01
N GLN A 132 -19.07 1.30 -5.02
CA GLN A 132 -19.38 1.45 -3.61
C GLN A 132 -18.77 2.74 -3.06
N PRO A 133 -19.46 3.44 -2.14
CA PRO A 133 -18.85 4.53 -1.40
C PRO A 133 -17.67 4.02 -0.57
N VAL A 134 -16.65 4.87 -0.41
CA VAL A 134 -15.46 4.53 0.36
C VAL A 134 -15.70 4.86 1.84
N TYR A 135 -15.80 3.82 2.67
CA TYR A 135 -15.93 3.95 4.12
C TYR A 135 -14.63 3.57 4.83
N PHE A 136 -14.28 4.33 5.86
CA PHE A 136 -13.05 4.15 6.61
C PHE A 136 -13.15 2.96 7.59
N GLU A 137 -14.35 2.64 8.07
CA GLU A 137 -14.62 1.58 9.04
C GLU A 137 -14.22 0.18 8.51
N ASN A 138 -14.47 -0.09 7.23
CA ASN A 138 -14.10 -1.36 6.59
C ASN A 138 -12.58 -1.59 6.56
N LEU A 139 -11.79 -0.52 6.62
CA LEU A 139 -10.34 -0.59 6.61
C LEU A 139 -9.78 -1.23 7.90
N TRP A 140 -10.41 -0.94 9.04
CA TRP A 140 -9.95 -1.43 10.34
C TRP A 140 -10.23 -2.93 10.54
N GLU A 141 -11.43 -3.38 10.17
CA GLU A 141 -11.77 -4.81 10.17
C GLU A 141 -10.84 -5.62 9.25
N ASP A 142 -10.51 -5.04 8.10
CA ASP A 142 -9.57 -5.64 7.15
C ASP A 142 -8.15 -5.73 7.72
N LEU A 143 -7.67 -4.66 8.38
CA LEU A 143 -6.37 -4.64 9.04
C LEU A 143 -6.29 -5.70 10.14
N MET A 144 -7.35 -5.84 10.96
CA MET A 144 -7.43 -6.84 12.02
C MET A 144 -7.52 -8.28 11.50
N SER A 145 -8.12 -8.50 10.32
CA SER A 145 -8.16 -9.83 9.68
C SER A 145 -6.79 -10.33 9.17
N LEU A 146 -5.80 -9.45 9.13
CA LEU A 146 -4.45 -9.70 8.59
C LEU A 146 -3.37 -9.78 9.68
N LEU A 147 -3.71 -9.37 10.91
CA LEU A 147 -2.90 -9.49 12.13
C LEU A 147 -3.16 -10.84 12.80
#